data_AF-A0A951MRS8-F1
#
_entry.id   AF-A0A951MRS8-F1
#
_cell.length_a   1.000
_cell.length_b   1.000
_cell.length_c   1.000
_cell.angle_alpha   90.00
_cell.angle_beta   90.00
_cell.angle_gamma   90.00
#
_symmetry.space_group_name_H-M   'P 1'
#
loop_
_entity.id
_entity.type
_entity.pdbx_description
1 polymer ?
#
loop_
_entity_poly.entity_id
_entity_poly.type
_entity_poly.pdbx_seq_one_letter_code
_entity_poly.pdbx_strand_id
1 'polypeptide(L)'
;MASLSRANQETEVIPIRQVSSVQVKKSGFRTDVAVYAAGNDIVFRCSHNQAQKLKNVIQRLILDADMAQPQAAPVQDDAEQIRKLAELGNQGILSEDEFQAKKKQILGI
;
A
#
# COMPACT_ATOMS: atom_id res chain seq x y z
N MET A 1 36.31 31.92 -16.52
CA MET A 1 34.84 31.81 -16.65
C MET A 1 34.50 30.34 -16.85
N ALA A 2 34.38 29.55 -15.78
CA ALA A 2 33.99 28.14 -15.88
C ALA A 2 32.46 28.06 -15.83
N SER A 3 31.85 27.78 -16.97
CA SER A 3 30.41 27.53 -17.08
C SER A 3 30.09 26.21 -16.39
N LEU A 4 29.56 26.31 -15.17
CA LEU A 4 28.90 25.20 -14.48
C LEU A 4 27.74 24.74 -15.37
N SER A 5 27.89 23.57 -15.96
CA SER A 5 26.80 22.84 -16.59
C SER A 5 25.71 22.62 -15.55
N ARG A 6 24.65 23.43 -15.60
CA ARG A 6 23.36 23.10 -15.00
C ARG A 6 22.85 21.86 -15.74
N ALA A 7 23.29 20.69 -15.30
CA ALA A 7 22.55 19.47 -15.58
C ALA A 7 21.14 19.74 -15.06
N ASN A 8 20.14 19.69 -15.94
CA ASN A 8 18.74 19.72 -15.53
C ASN A 8 18.57 18.64 -14.46
N GLN A 9 18.47 19.06 -13.20
CA GLN A 9 18.11 18.19 -12.10
C GLN A 9 16.60 18.03 -12.18
N GLU A 10 16.16 17.23 -13.13
CA GLU A 10 14.78 16.78 -13.21
C GLU A 10 14.49 16.08 -11.88
N THR A 11 13.76 16.80 -11.03
CA THR A 11 13.37 16.32 -9.70
C THR A 11 12.05 15.62 -9.89
N GLU A 12 12.09 14.29 -9.84
CA GLU A 12 10.89 13.49 -9.90
C GLU A 12 10.46 13.11 -8.48
N VAL A 13 9.17 13.30 -8.18
CA VAL A 13 8.59 12.99 -6.88
C VAL A 13 7.61 11.84 -7.06
N ILE A 14 7.97 10.68 -6.53
CA ILE A 14 7.09 9.51 -6.43
C ILE A 14 6.53 9.46 -5.00
N PRO A 15 5.20 9.60 -4.82
CA PRO A 15 4.56 9.33 -3.54
C PRO A 15 4.88 7.91 -3.07
N ILE A 16 5.30 7.75 -1.81
CA ILE A 16 5.68 6.43 -1.28
C ILE A 16 4.56 5.38 -1.43
N ARG A 17 3.29 5.82 -1.40
CA ARG A 17 2.10 4.98 -1.61
C ARG A 17 1.98 4.40 -3.01
N GLN A 18 2.60 5.02 -4.00
CA GLN A 18 2.59 4.53 -5.38
C GLN A 18 3.73 3.55 -5.66
N VAL A 19 4.67 3.38 -4.72
CA VAL A 19 5.78 2.44 -4.85
C VAL A 19 5.26 1.03 -4.64
N SER A 20 5.38 0.20 -5.67
CA SER A 20 4.95 -1.20 -5.66
C SER A 20 6.04 -2.13 -5.15
N SER A 21 7.31 -1.85 -5.46
CA SER A 21 8.42 -2.68 -4.99
C SER A 21 9.77 -1.96 -5.06
N VAL A 22 10.72 -2.47 -4.26
CA VAL A 22 12.12 -2.04 -4.29
C VAL A 22 13.04 -3.26 -4.50
N GLN A 23 13.92 -3.20 -5.49
CA GLN A 23 14.87 -4.25 -5.81
C GLN A 23 16.30 -3.73 -5.74
N VAL A 24 17.18 -4.54 -5.17
CA VAL A 24 18.62 -4.25 -5.12
C VAL A 24 19.33 -5.22 -6.06
N LYS A 25 19.90 -4.69 -7.14
CA LYS A 25 20.68 -5.45 -8.12
C LYS A 25 22.17 -5.15 -7.94
N LYS A 26 22.98 -6.20 -7.81
CA LYS A 26 24.43 -6.07 -7.79
C LYS A 26 24.96 -6.04 -9.22
N SER A 27 25.38 -4.86 -9.69
CA SER A 27 25.98 -4.65 -11.01
C SER A 27 27.50 -4.48 -10.86
N GLY A 28 28.20 -5.59 -10.59
CA GLY A 28 29.66 -5.60 -10.41
C GLY A 28 30.10 -4.83 -9.14
N PHE A 29 30.89 -3.77 -9.33
CA PHE A 29 31.40 -2.90 -8.25
C PHE A 29 30.36 -1.91 -7.71
N ARG A 30 29.26 -1.69 -8.44
CA ARG A 30 28.19 -0.76 -8.06
C ARG A 30 26.90 -1.52 -7.77
N THR A 31 26.05 -0.94 -6.95
CA THR A 31 24.75 -1.50 -6.61
C THR A 31 23.67 -0.57 -7.11
N ASP A 32 22.74 -1.14 -7.88
CA ASP A 32 21.60 -0.42 -8.42
C ASP A 32 20.39 -0.74 -7.54
N VAL A 33 19.67 0.29 -7.09
CA VAL A 33 18.40 0.12 -6.40
C VAL A 33 17.30 0.60 -7.32
N ALA A 34 16.50 -0.33 -7.82
CA ALA A 34 15.33 -0.04 -8.64
C ALA A 34 14.10 0.08 -7.75
N VAL A 35 13.40 1.21 -7.85
CA VAL A 35 12.13 1.48 -7.20
C VAL A 35 11.07 1.50 -8.29
N TYR A 36 10.14 0.56 -8.22
CA TYR A 36 9.04 0.44 -9.18
C TYR A 36 7.81 1.11 -8.61
N ALA A 37 7.14 1.93 -9.41
CA ALA A 37 5.89 2.58 -9.02
C ALA A 37 4.85 2.49 -10.15
N ALA A 38 3.58 2.77 -9.83
CA ALA A 38 2.46 2.59 -10.76
C ALA A 38 2.55 3.38 -12.08
N GLY A 39 3.43 4.39 -12.17
CA GLY A 39 3.61 5.20 -13.38
C GLY A 39 5.06 5.43 -13.80
N ASN A 40 6.05 5.13 -12.95
CA ASN A 40 7.45 5.28 -13.32
C ASN A 40 8.40 4.44 -12.45
N ASP A 41 9.56 4.13 -13.00
CA ASP A 41 10.60 3.36 -12.33
C ASP A 41 11.86 4.20 -12.16
N ILE A 42 12.37 4.30 -10.92
CA ILE A 42 13.59 5.05 -10.62
C ILE A 42 14.71 4.08 -10.25
N VAL A 43 15.86 4.24 -10.91
CA VAL A 43 17.06 3.45 -10.62
C VAL A 43 18.13 4.33 -9.95
N PHE A 44 18.36 4.09 -8.67
CA PHE A 44 19.41 4.74 -7.89
C PHE A 44 20.72 3.96 -7.99
N ARG A 45 21.77 4.60 -8.52
CA ARG A 45 23.13 4.04 -8.47
C ARG A 45 23.81 4.47 -7.18
N CYS A 46 24.17 3.50 -6.35
CA CYS A 46 24.80 3.79 -5.06
C CYS A 46 25.82 2.71 -4.67
N SER A 47 26.55 2.96 -3.59
CA SER A 47 27.45 1.96 -3.00
C SER A 47 26.65 0.88 -2.27
N HIS A 48 27.26 -0.28 -2.04
CA HIS A 48 26.56 -1.41 -1.40
C HIS A 48 25.97 -1.08 -0.03
N ASN A 49 26.69 -0.32 0.80
CA ASN A 49 26.21 0.09 2.13
C ASN A 49 25.02 1.06 2.03
N GLN A 50 25.05 1.96 1.05
CA GLN A 50 23.95 2.90 0.80
C GLN A 50 22.72 2.18 0.24
N ALA A 51 22.91 1.21 -0.66
CA ALA A 51 21.81 0.45 -1.25
C ALA A 51 20.99 -0.30 -0.20
N GLN A 52 21.65 -0.94 0.78
CA GLN A 52 20.95 -1.60 1.87
C GLN A 52 20.17 -0.63 2.75
N LYS A 53 20.77 0.51 3.12
CA LYS A 53 20.10 1.55 3.90
C LYS A 53 18.87 2.08 3.16
N LEU A 54 19.02 2.40 1.88
CA LEU A 54 17.95 2.94 1.04
C LEU A 54 16.81 1.94 0.88
N LYS A 55 17.11 0.66 0.60
CA LYS A 55 16.13 -0.42 0.57
C LYS A 55 15.36 -0.50 1.89
N ASN A 56 16.06 -0.56 3.02
CA ASN A 56 15.42 -0.73 4.33
C ASN A 56 14.52 0.45 4.69
N VAL A 57 14.95 1.69 4.38
CA VAL A 57 14.15 2.89 4.61
C VAL A 57 12.91 2.90 3.73
N ILE A 58 13.05 2.67 2.43
CA ILE A 58 11.91 2.64 1.49
C ILE A 58 10.93 1.53 1.88
N GLN A 59 11.43 0.33 2.17
CA GLN A 59 10.60 -0.79 2.60
C GLN A 59 9.83 -0.46 3.88
N ARG A 60 10.46 0.17 4.87
CA ARG A 60 9.78 0.60 6.08
C ARG A 60 8.70 1.63 5.79
N LEU A 61 9.00 2.64 4.96
CA LEU A 61 8.03 3.68 4.62
C LEU A 61 6.83 3.13 3.82
N ILE A 62 7.03 2.10 2.99
CA ILE A 62 5.93 1.39 2.31
C ILE A 62 5.03 0.71 3.34
N LEU A 63 5.62 -0.04 4.29
CA LEU A 63 4.87 -0.73 5.34
C LEU A 63 4.10 0.25 6.24
N ASP A 64 4.75 1.33 6.66
CA ASP A 64 4.12 2.37 7.49
C ASP A 64 2.98 3.09 6.73
N ALA A 65 3.14 3.29 5.41
CA ALA A 65 2.11 3.90 4.57
C ALA A 65 0.87 3.01 4.37
N ASP A 66 1.06 1.69 4.36
CA ASP A 66 -0.01 0.68 4.30
C ASP A 66 -0.78 0.62 5.63
N MET A 67 -0.06 0.67 6.76
CA MET A 67 -0.66 0.69 8.10
C MET A 67 -1.47 1.97 8.42
N ALA A 68 -1.20 3.07 7.71
CA ALA A 68 -1.92 4.33 7.84
C ALA A 68 -3.17 4.42 6.93
N GLN A 69 -3.57 3.34 6.26
CA GLN A 69 -4.93 3.27 5.74
C GLN A 69 -5.89 3.09 6.92
N PRO A 70 -6.95 3.92 7.05
CA PRO A 70 -8.17 3.39 7.61
C PRO A 70 -8.46 2.16 6.77
N GLN A 71 -8.49 0.97 7.37
CA GLN A 71 -9.08 -0.19 6.72
C GLN A 71 -10.42 0.33 6.20
N ALA A 72 -10.51 0.49 4.87
CA ALA A 72 -11.80 0.68 4.25
C ALA A 72 -12.53 -0.56 4.69
N ALA A 73 -13.49 -0.39 5.62
CA ALA A 73 -14.44 -1.42 5.95
C ALA A 73 -14.86 -1.98 4.59
N PRO A 74 -14.72 -3.30 4.37
CA PRO A 74 -15.06 -3.84 3.08
C PRO A 74 -16.46 -3.32 2.78
N VAL A 75 -16.61 -2.65 1.63
CA VAL A 75 -17.92 -2.37 1.03
C VAL A 75 -18.49 -3.73 0.67
N GLN A 76 -18.83 -4.49 1.71
CA GLN A 76 -19.70 -5.64 1.64
C GLN A 76 -21.04 -5.02 1.32
N ASP A 77 -21.46 -5.22 0.08
CA ASP A 77 -22.83 -5.00 -0.35
C ASP A 77 -23.77 -5.37 0.80
N ASP A 78 -24.71 -4.48 1.13
CA ASP A 78 -25.68 -4.69 2.21
C ASP A 78 -26.36 -6.08 2.06
N ALA A 79 -26.55 -6.51 0.81
CA ALA A 79 -27.05 -7.83 0.45
C ALA A 79 -26.14 -8.99 0.93
N GLU A 80 -24.81 -8.85 0.82
CA GLU A 80 -23.85 -9.85 1.31
C GLU A 80 -23.79 -9.89 2.84
N GLN A 81 -23.87 -8.73 3.51
CA GLN A 81 -23.92 -8.67 4.97
C GLN A 81 -25.19 -9.32 5.51
N ILE A 82 -26.34 -9.04 4.89
CA ILE A 82 -27.63 -9.64 5.25
C ILE A 82 -27.59 -11.17 5.04
N ARG A 83 -26.96 -11.66 3.97
CA ARG A 83 -26.80 -13.11 3.74
C ARG A 83 -25.96 -13.78 4.83
N LYS A 84 -24.82 -13.18 5.22
CA LYS A 84 -23.99 -13.70 6.32
C LYS A 84 -24.73 -13.68 7.65
N LEU A 85 -25.47 -12.62 7.94
CA LEU A 85 -26.29 -12.53 9.15
C LEU A 85 -27.40 -13.61 9.17
N ALA A 86 -28.02 -13.90 8.02
CA ALA A 86 -29.04 -14.95 7.91
C ALA A 86 -28.44 -16.34 8.11
N GLU A 87 -27.24 -16.57 7.58
CA GLU A 87 -26.50 -17.82 7.78
C GLU A 87 -26.14 -18.04 9.26
N LEU A 88 -25.68 -17.00 9.96
CA LEU A 88 -25.40 -17.06 11.40
C LEU A 88 -26.68 -17.27 12.24
N GLY A 89 -27.81 -16.69 11.84
CA GLY A 89 -29.11 -16.95 12.47
C GLY A 89 -29.58 -18.39 12.29
N ASN A 90 -29.44 -18.94 11.07
CA ASN A 90 -29.76 -20.34 10.78
C ASN A 90 -28.84 -21.32 11.53
N GLN A 91 -27.58 -20.94 11.79
CA GLN A 91 -26.65 -21.71 12.61
C GLN A 91 -26.96 -21.61 14.13
N GLY A 92 -27.96 -20.81 14.53
CA GLY A 92 -28.32 -20.59 15.94
C GLY A 92 -27.30 -19.75 16.72
N ILE A 93 -26.40 -19.05 16.01
CA ILE A 93 -25.39 -18.16 16.61
C ILE A 93 -26.00 -16.80 16.95
N LEU A 94 -27.00 -16.37 16.17
CA LEU A 94 -27.77 -15.15 16.37
C LEU A 94 -29.24 -15.50 16.56
N SER A 95 -29.88 -14.82 17.50
CA SER A 95 -31.34 -14.90 17.68
C SER A 95 -32.05 -14.13 16.57
N GLU A 96 -33.30 -14.50 16.24
CA GLU A 96 -34.08 -13.81 15.18
C GLU A 96 -34.21 -12.30 15.45
N ASP A 97 -34.38 -11.90 16.72
CA ASP A 97 -34.45 -10.49 17.12
C ASP A 97 -33.13 -9.73 16.85
N GLU A 98 -31.98 -10.38 17.09
CA GLU A 98 -30.66 -9.80 16.86
C GLU A 98 -30.33 -9.70 15.36
N PHE A 99 -30.80 -10.67 14.58
CA PHE A 99 -30.73 -10.64 13.12
C PHE A 99 -31.50 -9.44 12.56
N GLN A 100 -32.75 -9.24 12.99
CA GLN A 100 -33.60 -8.14 12.51
C GLN A 100 -33.04 -6.78 12.91
N ALA A 101 -32.49 -6.64 14.13
CA ALA A 101 -31.86 -5.41 14.59
C ALA A 101 -30.65 -5.02 13.73
N LYS A 102 -29.75 -5.98 13.44
CA LYS A 102 -28.58 -5.75 12.58
C LYS A 102 -28.96 -5.48 11.12
N LYS A 103 -29.99 -6.16 10.61
CA LYS A 103 -30.52 -5.93 9.25
C LYS A 103 -31.07 -4.51 9.08
N LYS A 104 -31.81 -3.98 10.05
CA LYS A 104 -32.31 -2.60 10.05
C LYS A 104 -31.17 -1.58 10.12
N GLN A 105 -30.16 -1.86 10.95
CA GLN A 105 -28.95 -1.03 11.04
C GLN A 105 -28.20 -0.93 9.70
N ILE A 106 -28.13 -2.04 8.96
CA ILE A 106 -27.51 -2.08 7.62
C ILE A 106 -28.36 -1.33 6.59
N LEU A 107 -29.69 -1.48 6.65
CA LEU A 107 -30.63 -0.82 5.73
C LEU A 107 -30.93 0.66 6.08
N GLY A 108 -30.43 1.17 7.21
CA GLY A 108 -30.59 2.57 7.63
C GLY A 108 -32.02 2.98 8.01
N ILE A 109 -32.83 2.04 8.51
CA ILE A 109 -34.27 2.20 8.83
C ILE A 109 -34.62 1.94 10.29
#